data_AF-X1DBW6-F1
#
_entry.id   AF-X1DBW6-F1
#
_cell.length_a   1.000
_cell.length_b   1.000
_cell.length_c   1.000
_cell.angle_alpha   90.00
_cell.angle_beta   90.00
_cell.angle_gamma   90.00
#
_symmetry.space_group_name_H-M   'P 1'
#
loop_
_entity.id
_entity.type
_entity.pdbx_description
1 polymer ?
#
loop_
_entity_poly.entity_id
_entity_poly.type
_entity_poly.pdbx_seq_one_letter_code
_entity_poly.pdbx_strand_id
1 'polypeptide(L)'
;MALRLDIIYTRDSAGEKGIKILPDNSIDLLCTDPPYGLISPGKQDKRGFRYGEGGKKTIAANRGGFMGLTWDKTIPSVEIWKECLRVLKPGAFAFIMCIPRQDCLSRMIINLENAGFQIGFTSIFHAFASGFPKATNISKMVDKKLGAERKIIGQKVRGDVEKAKRNGTTFAAADANKNNKAIFGYGIEDL
;
A
#
# COMPACT_ATOMS: atom_id res chain seq x y z
N MET A 1 28.80 -13.05 -2.94
CA MET A 1 28.65 -13.90 -1.74
C MET A 1 27.23 -14.45 -1.78
N ALA A 2 27.06 -15.76 -1.95
CA ALA A 2 25.73 -16.35 -2.03
C ALA A 2 25.00 -16.14 -0.69
N LEU A 3 23.75 -15.68 -0.75
CA LEU A 3 22.90 -15.63 0.43
C LEU A 3 22.60 -17.05 0.90
N ARG A 4 22.53 -17.24 2.22
CA ARG A 4 22.02 -18.47 2.83
C ARG A 4 20.51 -18.53 2.58
N LEU A 5 20.03 -19.72 2.25
CA LEU A 5 18.61 -20.00 2.10
C LEU A 5 17.95 -20.17 3.47
N ASP A 6 16.61 -20.18 3.46
CA ASP A 6 15.75 -20.42 4.64
C ASP A 6 15.94 -19.43 5.79
N ILE A 7 16.35 -18.20 5.49
CA ILE A 7 16.50 -17.12 6.46
C ILE A 7 15.87 -15.80 6.03
N ILE A 8 15.33 -15.06 7.00
CA ILE A 8 14.86 -13.69 6.81
C ILE A 8 16.01 -12.74 7.05
N TYR A 9 16.23 -11.83 6.11
CA TYR A 9 17.28 -10.84 6.20
C TYR A 9 16.74 -9.48 6.63
N THR A 10 17.22 -8.96 7.75
CA THR A 10 16.88 -7.62 8.25
C THR A 10 17.72 -6.56 7.55
N ARG A 11 17.30 -6.16 6.34
CA ARG A 11 17.98 -5.14 5.53
C ARG A 11 17.00 -4.46 4.58
N ASP A 12 17.41 -3.34 3.99
CA ASP A 12 16.69 -2.74 2.88
C ASP A 12 16.76 -3.66 1.65
N SER A 13 15.59 -4.05 1.15
CA SER A 13 15.45 -4.93 -0.02
C SER A 13 15.93 -4.28 -1.32
N ALA A 14 15.82 -2.95 -1.45
CA ALA A 14 16.21 -2.21 -2.65
C ALA A 14 17.62 -1.61 -2.58
N GLY A 15 18.21 -1.60 -1.39
CA GLY A 15 19.54 -1.05 -1.13
C GLY A 15 20.68 -1.92 -1.66
N GLU A 16 21.92 -1.41 -1.54
CA GLU A 16 23.15 -2.07 -2.02
C GLU A 16 23.40 -3.46 -1.44
N LYS A 17 22.84 -3.75 -0.26
CA LYS A 17 22.95 -5.07 0.39
C LYS A 17 21.70 -5.94 0.16
N GLY A 18 20.69 -5.44 -0.55
CA GLY A 18 19.39 -6.08 -0.79
C GLY A 18 19.41 -6.99 -2.01
N ILE A 19 18.52 -6.77 -2.98
CA ILE A 19 18.39 -7.59 -4.18
C ILE A 19 19.64 -7.51 -5.08
N LYS A 20 20.37 -6.39 -5.04
CA LYS A 20 21.55 -6.14 -5.90
C LYS A 20 22.71 -7.12 -5.69
N ILE A 21 22.81 -7.74 -4.52
CA ILE A 21 23.86 -8.73 -4.25
C ILE A 21 23.53 -10.13 -4.77
N LEU A 22 22.30 -10.36 -5.21
CA LEU A 22 21.89 -11.64 -5.79
C LEU A 22 22.43 -11.75 -7.22
N PRO A 23 22.94 -12.94 -7.63
CA PRO A 23 23.40 -13.16 -8.99
C PRO A 23 22.25 -13.05 -10.00
N ASP A 24 22.61 -12.75 -11.24
CA ASP A 24 21.69 -12.80 -12.39
C ASP A 24 21.07 -14.20 -12.52
N ASN A 25 19.83 -14.28 -12.95
CA ASN A 25 19.14 -15.54 -13.25
C ASN A 25 19.24 -16.58 -12.11
N SER A 26 19.14 -16.15 -10.85
CA SER A 26 19.30 -17.01 -9.67
C SER A 26 17.99 -17.34 -8.95
N ILE A 27 16.88 -16.67 -9.31
CA ILE A 27 15.59 -16.78 -8.64
C ILE A 27 14.54 -17.39 -9.59
N ASP A 28 13.84 -18.41 -9.11
CA ASP A 28 12.78 -19.11 -9.86
C ASP A 28 11.39 -18.46 -9.72
N LEU A 29 11.19 -17.66 -8.66
CA LEU A 29 9.92 -16.98 -8.36
C LEU A 29 10.17 -15.71 -7.55
N LEU A 30 9.61 -14.59 -7.99
CA LEU A 30 9.52 -13.38 -7.18
C LEU A 30 8.12 -13.27 -6.60
N CYS A 31 7.99 -13.17 -5.28
CA CYS A 31 6.72 -12.84 -4.61
C CYS A 31 6.98 -11.65 -3.69
N THR A 32 6.34 -10.51 -3.96
CA THR A 32 6.63 -9.27 -3.23
C THR A 32 5.38 -8.43 -2.99
N ASP A 33 5.38 -7.77 -1.82
CA ASP A 33 4.39 -6.78 -1.42
C ASP A 33 5.10 -5.43 -1.24
N PRO A 34 5.32 -4.68 -2.33
CA PRO A 34 6.06 -3.42 -2.29
C PRO A 34 5.23 -2.28 -1.71
N PRO A 35 5.86 -1.13 -1.37
CA PRO A 35 5.14 0.12 -1.16
C PRO A 35 4.17 0.48 -2.29
N TYR A 36 3.00 1.02 -1.95
CA TYR A 36 1.93 1.41 -2.88
C TYR A 36 1.84 2.91 -3.09
N GLY A 37 2.56 3.71 -2.31
CA GLY A 37 2.55 5.16 -2.46
C GLY A 37 1.23 5.79 -1.98
N LEU A 38 0.63 5.31 -0.89
CA LEU A 38 -0.60 5.85 -0.32
C LEU A 38 -0.33 7.18 0.41
N ILE A 39 0.10 8.19 -0.34
CA ILE A 39 0.40 9.53 0.19
C ILE A 39 -0.84 10.07 0.90
N SER A 40 -0.66 10.46 2.17
CA SER A 40 -1.73 11.00 2.98
C SER A 40 -2.41 12.19 2.29
N PRO A 41 -3.76 12.26 2.27
CA PRO A 41 -4.50 13.36 1.67
C PRO A 41 -4.29 14.66 2.47
N GLY A 42 -3.26 15.43 2.10
CA GLY A 42 -3.13 16.85 2.45
C GLY A 42 -3.87 17.73 1.43
N LYS A 43 -3.99 19.04 1.70
CA LYS A 43 -4.56 20.03 0.76
C LYS A 43 -4.06 19.74 -0.67
N GLN A 44 -5.00 19.44 -1.57
CA GLN A 44 -4.74 19.19 -2.99
C GLN A 44 -4.04 20.44 -3.56
N ASP A 45 -2.86 20.26 -4.16
CA ASP A 45 -2.33 21.26 -5.08
C ASP A 45 -3.25 21.30 -6.31
N LYS A 46 -3.51 22.51 -6.83
CA LYS A 46 -4.35 22.79 -8.00
C LYS A 46 -3.85 22.12 -9.30
N ARG A 47 -2.68 21.47 -9.27
CA ARG A 47 -2.02 20.81 -10.41
C ARG A 47 -2.23 19.29 -10.49
N GLY A 48 -3.08 18.72 -9.63
CA GLY A 48 -3.38 17.28 -9.63
C GLY A 48 -2.27 16.44 -8.97
N PHE A 49 -2.65 15.27 -8.48
CA PHE A 49 -1.75 14.35 -7.78
C PHE A 49 -0.79 13.69 -8.80
N ARG A 50 0.49 14.04 -8.76
CA ARG A 50 1.54 13.37 -9.55
C ARG A 50 2.31 12.42 -8.63
N TYR A 51 2.23 11.11 -8.89
CA TYR A 51 3.16 10.15 -8.30
C TYR A 51 4.57 10.55 -8.76
N GLY A 52 5.45 10.86 -7.81
CA GLY A 52 6.86 11.11 -8.12
C GLY A 52 7.52 9.79 -8.49
N GLU A 53 7.97 9.66 -9.73
CA GLU A 53 8.92 8.60 -10.09
C GLU A 53 10.30 8.99 -9.56
N GLY A 54 10.91 8.07 -8.79
CA GLY A 54 12.34 8.05 -8.45
C GLY A 54 12.96 9.37 -7.98
N GLY A 55 13.06 9.58 -6.67
CA GLY A 55 14.03 10.50 -6.05
C GLY A 55 13.93 12.00 -6.37
N LYS A 56 13.05 12.44 -7.27
CA LYS A 56 12.87 13.87 -7.58
C LYS A 56 12.07 14.54 -6.47
N LYS A 57 12.61 15.64 -5.92
CA LYS A 57 11.95 16.50 -4.91
C LYS A 57 10.63 17.05 -5.43
N THR A 58 9.56 16.27 -5.27
CA THR A 58 8.18 16.69 -5.47
C THR A 58 7.60 17.11 -4.12
N ILE A 59 6.47 17.81 -4.11
CA ILE A 59 5.74 18.21 -2.89
C ILE A 59 5.40 16.98 -2.00
N ALA A 60 5.43 15.76 -2.56
CA ALA A 60 5.30 14.50 -1.84
C ALA A 60 6.46 14.20 -0.87
N ALA A 61 7.65 14.80 -1.05
CA ALA A 61 8.83 14.53 -0.22
C ALA A 61 8.60 14.82 1.28
N ASN A 62 7.79 15.85 1.60
CA ASN A 62 7.46 16.26 2.96
C ASN A 62 6.17 15.62 3.52
N ARG A 63 5.50 14.74 2.75
CA ARG A 63 4.27 14.05 3.20
C ARG A 63 4.57 12.59 3.50
N GLY A 64 3.95 12.04 4.54
CA GLY A 64 3.98 10.60 4.81
C GLY A 64 3.11 9.81 3.83
N GLY A 65 3.45 8.55 3.61
CA GLY A 65 2.66 7.54 2.92
C GLY A 65 1.49 7.04 3.76
N PHE A 66 1.19 5.74 3.66
CA PHE A 66 0.18 5.09 4.48
C PHE A 66 0.37 5.42 5.97
N MET A 67 -0.72 5.91 6.61
CA MET A 67 -0.75 6.31 8.02
C MET A 67 0.34 7.32 8.41
N GLY A 68 0.83 8.12 7.46
CA GLY A 68 1.88 9.12 7.69
C GLY A 68 3.30 8.55 7.72
N LEU A 69 3.49 7.25 7.46
CA LEU A 69 4.79 6.59 7.52
C LEU A 69 5.60 6.81 6.24
N THR A 70 6.93 6.85 6.36
CA THR A 70 7.80 7.25 5.25
C THR A 70 8.10 6.14 4.24
N TRP A 71 7.91 4.87 4.63
CA TRP A 71 8.19 3.71 3.78
C TRP A 71 7.20 3.59 2.60
N ASP A 72 5.99 4.13 2.73
CA ASP A 72 4.93 4.04 1.72
C ASP A 72 4.70 5.35 0.94
N LYS A 73 5.72 6.20 0.83
CA LYS A 73 5.57 7.50 0.16
C LYS A 73 5.46 7.40 -1.35
N THR A 74 6.05 6.38 -1.94
CA THR A 74 6.21 6.26 -3.39
C THR A 74 6.03 4.82 -3.82
N ILE A 75 5.53 4.64 -5.03
CA ILE A 75 5.65 3.37 -5.74
C ILE A 75 7.13 3.08 -6.08
N PRO A 76 7.56 1.81 -6.17
CA PRO A 76 8.91 1.47 -6.59
C PRO A 76 9.21 1.96 -8.00
N SER A 77 10.45 2.40 -8.23
CA SER A 77 10.90 2.92 -9.51
C SER A 77 11.21 1.81 -10.51
N VAL A 78 11.38 2.17 -11.79
CA VAL A 78 11.71 1.22 -12.85
C VAL A 78 13.07 0.55 -12.59
N GLU A 79 14.03 1.26 -12.00
CA GLU A 79 15.38 0.78 -11.73
C GLU A 79 15.40 -0.41 -10.78
N ILE A 80 14.59 -0.36 -9.71
CA ILE A 80 14.51 -1.49 -8.79
C ILE A 80 13.78 -2.68 -9.44
N TRP A 81 12.79 -2.42 -10.31
CA TRP A 81 12.16 -3.49 -11.08
C TRP A 81 13.12 -4.14 -12.10
N LYS A 82 14.05 -3.38 -12.68
CA LYS A 82 15.12 -3.94 -13.53
C LYS A 82 16.02 -4.88 -12.74
N GLU A 83 16.36 -4.55 -11.50
CA GLU A 83 17.09 -5.47 -10.61
C GLU A 83 16.27 -6.71 -10.27
N CYS A 84 14.97 -6.56 -10.02
CA CYS A 84 14.06 -7.69 -9.83
C CYS A 84 14.01 -8.60 -11.06
N LEU A 85 13.99 -8.04 -12.28
CA LEU A 85 14.00 -8.82 -13.50
C LEU A 85 15.35 -9.51 -13.74
N ARG A 86 16.48 -8.82 -13.47
CA ARG A 86 17.84 -9.36 -13.63
C ARG A 86 18.06 -10.66 -12.85
N VAL A 87 17.55 -10.73 -11.61
CA VAL A 87 17.74 -11.91 -10.76
C VAL A 87 16.82 -13.07 -11.13
N LEU A 88 15.74 -12.84 -11.87
CA LEU A 88 14.81 -13.88 -12.29
C LEU A 88 15.40 -14.69 -13.44
N LYS A 89 15.24 -16.02 -13.38
CA LYS A 89 15.57 -16.91 -14.50
C LYS A 89 14.64 -16.67 -15.69
N PRO A 90 15.08 -16.95 -16.94
CA PRO A 90 14.19 -16.92 -18.09
C PRO A 90 12.97 -17.83 -17.86
N GLY A 91 11.76 -17.27 -18.03
CA GLY A 91 10.50 -17.98 -17.81
C GLY A 91 9.98 -18.01 -16.36
N ALA A 92 10.72 -17.44 -15.40
CA ALA A 92 10.26 -17.30 -14.03
C ALA A 92 9.07 -16.32 -13.91
N PHE A 93 8.22 -16.56 -12.91
CA PHE A 93 7.07 -15.71 -12.62
C PHE A 93 7.37 -14.69 -11.53
N ALA A 94 6.67 -13.56 -11.59
CA ALA A 94 6.63 -12.56 -10.53
C ALA A 94 5.18 -12.30 -10.09
N PHE A 95 4.89 -12.51 -8.81
CA PHE A 95 3.65 -12.12 -8.15
C PHE A 95 3.89 -10.86 -7.33
N ILE A 96 3.29 -9.76 -7.77
CA ILE A 96 3.51 -8.43 -7.19
C ILE A 96 2.17 -7.95 -6.64
N MET A 97 2.09 -7.83 -5.32
CA MET A 97 0.90 -7.27 -4.69
C MET A 97 0.81 -5.77 -4.98
N CYS A 98 -0.41 -5.29 -5.17
CA CYS A 98 -0.71 -3.89 -5.42
C CYS A 98 -2.17 -3.62 -5.02
N ILE A 99 -2.45 -2.41 -4.55
CA ILE A 99 -3.85 -1.98 -4.39
C ILE A 99 -4.55 -1.87 -5.75
N PRO A 100 -5.85 -2.21 -5.85
CA PRO A 100 -6.61 -2.12 -7.09
C PRO A 100 -6.99 -0.68 -7.47
N ARG A 101 -6.49 0.34 -6.75
CA ARG A 101 -6.76 1.73 -7.12
C ARG A 101 -6.09 2.03 -8.45
N GLN A 102 -6.85 2.60 -9.39
CA GLN A 102 -6.40 2.85 -10.76
C GLN A 102 -5.10 3.69 -10.82
N ASP A 103 -4.92 4.64 -9.91
CA ASP A 103 -3.76 5.52 -9.87
C ASP A 103 -2.47 4.82 -9.44
N CYS A 104 -2.56 3.77 -8.62
CA CYS A 104 -1.42 2.92 -8.24
C CYS A 104 -1.24 1.75 -9.21
N LEU A 105 -2.32 1.01 -9.51
CA LEU A 105 -2.29 -0.16 -10.37
C LEU A 105 -1.76 0.15 -11.77
N SER A 106 -2.24 1.23 -12.41
CA SER A 106 -1.77 1.63 -13.74
C SER A 106 -0.28 1.95 -13.75
N ARG A 107 0.22 2.64 -12.73
CA ARG A 107 1.63 3.00 -12.61
C ARG A 107 2.51 1.78 -12.33
N MET A 108 2.04 0.86 -11.50
CA MET A 108 2.75 -0.39 -11.23
C MET A 108 2.91 -1.20 -12.53
N ILE A 109 1.83 -1.37 -13.29
CA ILE A 109 1.84 -2.07 -14.57
C ILE A 109 2.83 -1.42 -15.55
N ILE A 110 2.74 -0.09 -15.73
CA ILE A 110 3.64 0.67 -16.62
C ILE A 110 5.10 0.54 -16.18
N ASN A 111 5.38 0.65 -14.87
CA ASN A 111 6.74 0.55 -14.36
C ASN A 111 7.35 -0.85 -14.58
N LEU A 112 6.54 -1.91 -14.42
CA LEU A 112 6.95 -3.28 -14.68
C LEU A 112 7.22 -3.53 -16.16
N GLU A 113 6.33 -3.06 -17.05
CA GLU A 113 6.53 -3.12 -18.49
C GLU A 113 7.81 -2.39 -18.91
N ASN A 114 8.03 -1.17 -18.42
CA ASN A 114 9.25 -0.38 -18.67
C ASN A 114 10.52 -1.04 -18.13
N ALA A 115 10.41 -1.90 -17.11
CA ALA A 115 11.53 -2.69 -16.61
C ALA A 115 11.83 -3.93 -17.47
N GLY A 116 10.89 -4.33 -18.33
CA GLY A 116 11.01 -5.47 -19.25
C GLY A 116 10.18 -6.69 -18.86
N PHE A 117 9.30 -6.59 -17.85
CA PHE A 117 8.40 -7.69 -17.52
C PHE A 117 7.34 -7.88 -18.61
N GLN A 118 6.99 -9.14 -18.89
CA GLN A 118 5.83 -9.48 -19.72
C GLN A 118 4.55 -9.40 -18.88
N ILE A 119 3.70 -8.42 -19.18
CA ILE A 119 2.49 -8.09 -18.40
C ILE A 119 1.19 -8.68 -19.01
N GLY A 120 1.30 -9.63 -19.94
CA GLY A 120 0.16 -10.16 -20.69
C GLY A 120 -0.82 -11.02 -19.89
N PHE A 121 -0.47 -11.40 -18.66
CA PHE A 121 -1.35 -12.17 -17.79
C PHE A 121 -2.41 -11.29 -17.13
N THR A 122 -3.58 -11.88 -16.89
CA THR A 122 -4.67 -11.20 -16.18
C THR A 122 -4.34 -11.06 -14.69
N SER A 123 -4.60 -9.88 -14.13
CA SER A 123 -4.44 -9.61 -12.70
C SER A 123 -5.32 -10.54 -11.86
N ILE A 124 -4.74 -11.05 -10.76
CA ILE A 124 -5.47 -11.78 -9.73
C ILE A 124 -5.93 -10.79 -8.66
N PHE A 125 -7.22 -10.81 -8.31
CA PHE A 125 -7.79 -9.92 -7.31
C PHE A 125 -8.11 -10.67 -6.01
N HIS A 126 -7.52 -10.21 -4.91
CA HIS A 126 -7.94 -10.61 -3.58
C HIS A 126 -9.17 -9.82 -3.15
N ALA A 127 -10.35 -10.40 -3.36
CA ALA A 127 -11.63 -9.82 -2.97
C ALA A 127 -12.04 -10.31 -1.57
N PHE A 128 -12.08 -9.41 -0.60
CA PHE A 128 -12.52 -9.72 0.77
C PHE A 128 -13.31 -8.55 1.37
N ALA A 129 -14.24 -8.87 2.27
CA ALA A 129 -15.00 -7.88 3.02
C ALA A 129 -14.35 -7.67 4.40
N SER A 130 -13.85 -6.46 4.66
CA SER A 130 -13.24 -6.10 5.97
C SER A 130 -14.13 -5.21 6.85
N GLY A 131 -15.26 -4.74 6.33
CA GLY A 131 -16.06 -3.70 6.98
C GLY A 131 -15.41 -2.31 7.01
N PHE A 132 -14.14 -2.18 6.57
CA PHE A 132 -13.40 -0.93 6.55
C PHE A 132 -13.88 -0.02 5.40
N PRO A 133 -14.44 1.17 5.67
CA PRO A 133 -14.88 2.09 4.62
C PRO A 133 -13.70 2.52 3.75
N LYS A 134 -13.81 2.31 2.43
CA LYS A 134 -12.76 2.70 1.48
C LYS A 134 -12.99 4.07 0.85
N ALA A 135 -14.15 4.67 1.09
CA ALA A 135 -14.50 6.02 0.68
C ALA A 135 -15.24 6.75 1.81
N THR A 136 -15.13 8.07 1.82
CA THR A 136 -15.84 8.93 2.76
C THR A 136 -17.31 9.04 2.35
N ASN A 137 -18.21 9.13 3.33
CA ASN A 137 -19.60 9.44 3.06
C ASN A 137 -19.74 10.91 2.62
N ILE A 138 -20.15 11.11 1.36
CA ILE A 138 -20.26 12.43 0.74
C ILE A 138 -21.26 13.33 1.47
N SER A 139 -22.39 12.80 1.95
CA SER A 139 -23.38 13.63 2.64
C SER A 139 -22.78 14.26 3.91
N LYS A 140 -22.11 13.44 4.72
CA LYS A 140 -21.40 13.91 5.93
C LYS A 140 -20.31 14.93 5.61
N MET A 141 -19.65 14.82 4.46
CA MET A 141 -18.65 15.81 4.01
C MET A 141 -19.31 17.14 3.63
N VAL A 142 -20.46 17.10 2.96
CA VAL A 142 -21.23 18.30 2.58
C VAL A 142 -21.75 19.00 3.83
N ASP A 143 -22.37 18.27 4.76
CA ASP A 143 -22.87 18.83 6.03
C ASP A 143 -21.74 19.53 6.79
N LYS A 144 -20.60 18.85 6.94
CA LYS A 144 -19.41 19.44 7.59
C LYS A 144 -18.91 20.69 6.87
N LYS A 145 -18.93 20.71 5.54
CA LYS A 145 -18.47 21.86 4.75
C LYS A 145 -19.43 23.06 4.88
N LEU A 146 -20.72 22.79 5.01
CA LEU A 146 -21.77 23.80 5.14
C LEU A 146 -22.06 24.19 6.61
N GLY A 147 -21.46 23.49 7.57
CA GLY A 147 -21.78 23.67 9.00
C GLY A 147 -23.19 23.20 9.36
N ALA A 148 -23.79 22.32 8.55
CA ALA A 148 -25.14 21.82 8.78
C ALA A 148 -25.15 20.71 9.83
N GLU A 149 -26.13 20.76 10.73
CA GLU A 149 -26.41 19.68 11.66
C GLU A 149 -27.43 18.71 11.06
N ARG A 150 -27.11 17.42 11.12
CA ARG A 150 -27.95 16.34 10.58
C ARG A 150 -28.76 15.71 11.70
N LYS A 151 -30.07 15.56 11.49
CA LYS A 151 -30.95 14.86 12.43
C LYS A 151 -30.54 13.39 12.52
N ILE A 152 -30.23 12.94 13.72
CA ILE A 152 -29.93 11.53 13.98
C ILE A 152 -31.23 10.73 13.87
N ILE A 153 -31.28 9.80 12.91
CA ILE A 153 -32.45 8.93 12.69
C ILE A 153 -32.24 7.50 13.19
N GLY A 154 -31.01 7.18 13.61
CA GLY A 154 -30.67 5.90 14.21
C GLY A 154 -29.17 5.77 14.46
N GLN A 155 -28.78 4.65 15.05
CA GLN A 155 -27.38 4.32 15.33
C GLN A 155 -27.03 2.96 14.74
N LYS A 156 -25.89 2.89 14.05
CA LYS A 156 -25.34 1.66 13.51
C LYS A 156 -24.09 1.27 14.29
N VAL A 157 -24.11 0.09 14.91
CA VAL A 157 -22.94 -0.50 15.57
C VAL A 157 -22.09 -1.21 14.52
N ARG A 158 -20.86 -0.73 14.27
CA ARG A 158 -19.92 -1.32 13.28
C ARG A 158 -18.92 -2.30 13.89
N GLY A 159 -19.18 -2.76 15.11
CA GLY A 159 -18.30 -3.63 15.88
C GLY A 159 -17.55 -2.90 16.99
N ASP A 160 -16.86 -3.66 17.83
CA ASP A 160 -16.21 -3.17 19.05
C ASP A 160 -14.68 -3.36 18.96
N VAL A 161 -13.94 -2.27 19.17
CA VAL A 161 -12.47 -2.25 19.07
C VAL A 161 -11.83 -3.18 20.11
N GLU A 162 -12.36 -3.21 21.33
CA GLU A 162 -11.84 -4.03 22.42
C GLU A 162 -12.12 -5.52 22.18
N LYS A 163 -13.29 -5.85 21.64
CA LYS A 163 -13.60 -7.22 21.18
C LYS A 163 -12.69 -7.65 20.03
N ALA A 164 -12.42 -6.77 19.07
CA ALA A 164 -11.52 -7.04 17.94
C ALA A 164 -10.06 -7.27 18.38
N LYS A 165 -9.59 -6.53 19.39
CA LYS A 165 -8.28 -6.73 20.03
C LYS A 165 -8.20 -8.05 20.77
N ARG A 166 -9.20 -8.39 21.60
CA ARG A 166 -9.25 -9.66 22.35
C ARG A 166 -9.24 -10.88 21.43
N ASN A 167 -9.96 -10.80 20.32
CA ASN A 167 -10.05 -11.89 19.35
C ASN A 167 -8.80 -11.99 18.44
N GLY A 168 -7.81 -11.10 18.60
CA GLY A 168 -6.56 -11.16 17.83
C GLY A 168 -6.75 -11.00 16.32
N THR A 169 -7.74 -10.21 15.88
CA THR A 169 -7.95 -10.00 14.44
C THR A 169 -6.73 -9.32 13.82
N THR A 170 -6.32 -9.76 12.62
CA THR A 170 -5.02 -9.43 11.98
C THR A 170 -4.69 -7.95 11.99
N PHE A 171 -5.68 -7.08 11.73
CA PHE A 171 -5.43 -5.63 11.72
C PHE A 171 -5.25 -5.03 13.12
N ALA A 172 -5.94 -5.54 14.15
CA ALA A 172 -5.82 -5.06 15.53
C ALA A 172 -4.63 -5.69 16.28
N ALA A 173 -4.16 -6.87 15.83
CA ALA A 173 -3.04 -7.59 16.42
C ALA A 173 -1.65 -7.03 16.03
N ALA A 174 -1.56 -6.29 14.93
CA ALA A 174 -0.31 -5.67 14.47
C ALA A 174 0.25 -4.72 15.53
N ASP A 175 1.57 -4.78 15.79
CA ASP A 175 2.26 -3.95 16.80
C ASP A 175 1.97 -2.45 16.65
N ALA A 176 1.87 -1.98 15.40
CA ALA A 176 1.56 -0.59 15.07
C ALA A 176 0.16 -0.13 15.57
N ASN A 177 -0.76 -1.06 15.84
CA ASN A 177 -2.14 -0.77 16.21
C ASN A 177 -2.48 -1.08 17.67
N LYS A 178 -1.55 -1.67 18.44
CA LYS A 178 -1.79 -2.08 19.85
C LYS A 178 -2.12 -0.92 20.79
N ASN A 179 -1.56 0.26 20.55
CA ASN A 179 -1.73 1.44 21.41
C ASN A 179 -2.89 2.36 21.01
N ASN A 180 -3.63 2.04 19.94
CA ASN A 180 -4.72 2.88 19.46
C ASN A 180 -6.00 2.69 20.31
N LYS A 181 -6.51 3.79 20.86
CA LYS A 181 -7.80 3.83 21.59
C LYS A 181 -9.02 3.82 20.66
N ALA A 182 -8.83 4.15 19.38
CA ALA A 182 -9.84 4.08 18.34
C ALA A 182 -9.22 3.47 17.08
N ILE A 183 -9.92 2.54 16.44
CA ILE A 183 -9.51 1.94 15.17
C ILE A 183 -10.58 2.26 14.12
N PHE A 184 -10.15 2.75 12.97
CA PHE A 184 -11.05 3.15 11.89
C PHE A 184 -11.96 1.99 11.46
N GLY A 185 -13.26 2.26 11.32
CA GLY A 185 -14.26 1.27 10.92
C GLY A 185 -15.01 0.60 12.07
N TYR A 186 -14.58 0.77 13.32
CA TYR A 186 -15.26 0.25 14.52
C TYR A 186 -15.94 1.37 15.33
N GLY A 187 -16.93 1.01 16.15
CA GLY A 187 -17.68 1.94 17.00
C GLY A 187 -19.14 2.15 16.59
N ILE A 188 -19.76 3.17 17.17
CA ILE A 188 -21.15 3.58 16.89
C ILE A 188 -21.12 4.69 15.84
N GLU A 189 -21.91 4.53 14.79
CA GLU A 189 -22.13 5.54 13.77
C GLU A 189 -23.56 6.06 13.85
N ASP A 190 -23.71 7.37 14.09
CA ASP A 190 -25.01 8.03 13.92
C ASP A 190 -25.37 8.13 12.43
N LEU A 191 -26.55 7.61 12.11
CA LEU A 191 -27.21 7.68 10.81
C LEU A 191 -27.87 9.04 10.65
#